data_AF-A0A3D1P2H4-F1
#
_entry.id   AF-A0A3D1P2H4-F1
#
_cell.length_a   1.000
_cell.length_b   1.000
_cell.length_c   1.000
_cell.angle_alpha   90.00
_cell.angle_beta   90.00
_cell.angle_gamma   90.00
#
_symmetry.space_group_name_H-M   'P 1'
#
loop_
_entity.id
_entity.type
_entity.pdbx_description
1 polymer ?
#
loop_
_entity_poly.entity_id
_entity_poly.type
_entity_poly.pdbx_seq_one_letter_code
_entity_poly.pdbx_strand_id
1 'polypeptide(L)'
;MGPVNWVAVMLAALAAAAVLWAFWRGRLPLWGYGLALIPAAMLGHALARIGAEKLAAKPQLYFMQSGGLALAIVLPALWLLALRSGGARGEALRDSAAFVLAYLAMGAVFYALG
;
A
#
# COMPACT_ATOMS: atom_id res chain seq x y z
N MET A 1 6.45 -20.64 9.49
CA MET A 1 6.08 -19.21 9.35
C MET A 1 6.10 -18.61 10.75
N GLY A 2 6.78 -17.49 10.94
CA GLY A 2 6.83 -16.84 12.26
C GLY A 2 5.47 -16.26 12.68
N PRO A 3 5.30 -15.89 13.95
CA PRO A 3 4.09 -15.23 14.43
C PRO A 3 3.85 -13.90 13.68
N VAL A 4 2.58 -13.61 13.36
CA VAL A 4 2.21 -12.39 12.65
C VAL A 4 2.23 -11.19 13.62
N ASN A 5 3.03 -10.17 13.30
CA ASN A 5 2.99 -8.89 14.02
C ASN A 5 1.75 -8.08 13.61
N TRP A 6 0.62 -8.35 14.26
CA TRP A 6 -0.66 -7.68 13.97
C TRP A 6 -0.63 -6.17 14.24
N VAL A 7 0.21 -5.70 15.15
CA VAL A 7 0.40 -4.26 15.40
C VAL A 7 1.01 -3.59 14.18
N ALA A 8 2.05 -4.17 13.59
CA ALA A 8 2.65 -3.66 12.34
C ALA A 8 1.65 -3.68 11.18
N VAL A 9 0.80 -4.72 11.08
CA VAL A 9 -0.28 -4.78 10.06
C VAL A 9 -1.25 -3.61 10.21
N MET A 10 -1.73 -3.34 11.43
CA MET A 10 -2.67 -2.24 11.68
C MET A 10 -2.03 -0.88 11.42
N LEU A 11 -0.80 -0.65 11.89
CA LEU A 11 -0.09 0.60 11.68
C LEU A 11 0.22 0.85 10.19
N ALA A 12 0.57 -0.19 9.44
CA ALA A 12 0.78 -0.10 8.00
C ALA A 12 -0.52 0.28 7.28
N ALA A 13 -1.65 -0.31 7.67
CA ALA A 13 -2.96 0.02 7.12
C ALA A 13 -3.36 1.47 7.42
N LEU A 14 -3.15 1.93 8.65
CA LEU A 14 -3.40 3.32 9.03
C LEU A 14 -2.48 4.29 8.28
N ALA A 15 -1.20 3.96 8.10
CA ALA A 15 -0.26 4.78 7.34
C ALA A 15 -0.68 4.91 5.87
N ALA A 16 -1.05 3.80 5.23
CA ALA A 16 -1.57 3.81 3.86
C ALA A 16 -2.84 4.65 3.74
N ALA A 17 -3.80 4.45 4.65
CA ALA A 17 -5.04 5.20 4.68
C ALA A 17 -4.80 6.71 4.89
N ALA A 18 -3.86 7.08 5.76
CA ALA A 18 -3.48 8.47 5.98
C ALA A 18 -2.88 9.13 4.73
N VAL A 19 -2.03 8.42 3.99
CA VAL A 19 -1.47 8.91 2.72
C VAL A 19 -2.58 9.11 1.68
N LEU A 20 -3.46 8.12 1.50
CA LEU A 20 -4.59 8.23 0.56
C LEU A 20 -5.56 9.34 0.97
N TRP A 21 -5.83 9.48 2.27
CA TRP A 21 -6.63 10.58 2.80
C TRP A 21 -6.01 11.94 2.51
N ALA A 22 -4.71 12.11 2.70
CA ALA A 22 -4.03 13.36 2.37
C ALA A 22 -4.15 13.71 0.87
N PHE A 23 -4.02 12.72 -0.01
CA PHE A 23 -4.14 12.92 -1.46
C PHE A 23 -5.57 13.21 -1.93
N TRP A 24 -6.57 12.60 -1.31
CA TRP A 24 -7.96 12.67 -1.76
C TRP A 24 -8.89 13.38 -0.80
N ARG A 25 -8.35 14.17 0.14
CA ARG A 25 -9.15 14.84 1.18
C ARG A 25 -10.32 15.60 0.55
N GLY A 26 -11.53 15.28 0.99
CA GLY A 26 -12.77 15.89 0.48
C GLY A 26 -13.25 15.38 -0.88
N ARG A 27 -12.56 14.40 -1.48
CA ARG A 27 -12.94 13.77 -2.77
C ARG A 27 -13.55 12.38 -2.63
N LEU A 28 -13.38 11.74 -1.47
CA LEU A 28 -13.98 10.44 -1.15
C LEU A 28 -14.82 10.54 0.12
N PRO A 29 -15.94 9.79 0.22
CA PRO A 29 -16.65 9.67 1.48
C PRO A 29 -15.77 8.96 2.51
N LEU A 30 -15.96 9.27 3.80
CA LEU A 30 -15.08 8.79 4.87
C LEU A 30 -14.95 7.26 4.90
N TRP A 31 -16.05 6.55 4.64
CA TRP A 31 -16.07 5.08 4.60
C TRP A 31 -15.22 4.52 3.45
N GLY A 32 -15.02 5.27 2.37
CA GLY A 32 -14.20 4.88 1.22
C GLY A 32 -12.73 4.67 1.59
N TYR A 33 -12.22 5.43 2.57
CA TYR A 33 -10.87 5.20 3.12
C TYR A 33 -10.79 3.90 3.93
N GLY A 34 -11.91 3.42 4.47
CA GLY A 34 -12.01 2.11 5.11
C GLY A 34 -11.74 0.96 4.13
N LEU A 35 -12.01 1.13 2.83
CA LEU A 35 -11.71 0.11 1.82
C LEU A 35 -10.20 -0.14 1.68
N ALA A 36 -9.36 0.87 1.97
CA ALA A 36 -7.91 0.72 1.94
C ALA A 36 -7.38 -0.23 3.03
N LEU A 37 -8.17 -0.51 4.07
CA LEU A 37 -7.79 -1.43 5.14
C LEU A 37 -7.71 -2.88 4.65
N ILE A 38 -8.51 -3.26 3.65
CA ILE A 38 -8.53 -4.64 3.11
C ILE A 38 -7.21 -5.00 2.41
N PRO A 39 -6.76 -4.27 1.37
CA PRO A 39 -5.49 -4.57 0.72
C PRO A 39 -4.33 -4.37 1.69
N ALA A 40 -4.43 -3.42 2.63
CA ALA A 40 -3.38 -3.22 3.61
C ALA A 40 -3.24 -4.38 4.62
N ALA A 41 -4.35 -4.93 5.09
CA ALA A 41 -4.35 -6.13 5.95
C ALA A 41 -3.78 -7.34 5.20
N MET A 42 -4.14 -7.53 3.93
CA MET A 42 -3.62 -8.61 3.09
C MET A 42 -2.11 -8.46 2.81
N LEU A 43 -1.65 -7.27 2.45
CA LEU A 43 -0.23 -7.01 2.20
C LEU A 43 0.59 -7.12 3.49
N GLY A 44 0.07 -6.62 4.62
CA GLY A 44 0.70 -6.80 5.93
C GLY A 44 0.76 -8.27 6.35
N HIS A 45 -0.28 -9.06 6.06
CA HIS A 45 -0.27 -10.50 6.29
C HIS A 45 0.77 -11.22 5.41
N ALA A 46 0.91 -10.81 4.14
CA ALA A 46 1.91 -11.36 3.23
C ALA A 46 3.34 -11.07 3.70
N LEU A 47 3.63 -9.82 4.10
CA LEU A 47 4.92 -9.40 4.66
C LEU A 47 5.25 -10.17 5.96
N ALA A 48 4.28 -10.26 6.87
CA ALA A 48 4.45 -11.00 8.12
C ALA A 48 4.77 -12.49 7.90
N ARG A 49 4.29 -13.08 6.80
CA ARG A 49 4.58 -14.47 6.44
C ARG A 49 5.98 -14.70 5.86
N ILE A 50 6.69 -13.67 5.40
CA ILE A 50 8.09 -13.78 4.95
C ILE A 50 8.99 -14.22 6.12
N GLY A 51 8.69 -13.72 7.33
CA GLY A 51 9.41 -14.04 8.57
C GLY A 51 10.58 -13.09 8.85
N ALA A 52 10.77 -12.76 10.14
CA ALA A 52 11.74 -11.76 10.60
C ALA A 52 13.18 -12.09 10.18
N GLU A 53 13.60 -13.35 10.28
CA GLU A 53 14.95 -13.80 9.91
C GLU A 53 15.29 -13.51 8.43
N LYS A 54 14.33 -13.74 7.53
CA LYS A 54 14.52 -13.49 6.09
C LYS A 54 14.55 -12.00 5.77
N LEU A 55 13.71 -11.22 6.45
CA LEU A 55 13.64 -9.78 6.26
C LEU A 55 14.87 -9.08 6.84
N ALA A 56 15.42 -9.56 7.96
CA ALA A 56 16.69 -9.09 8.53
C ALA A 56 17.86 -9.34 7.57
N ALA A 57 17.88 -10.50 6.90
CA ALA A 57 18.90 -10.81 5.89
C ALA A 57 18.74 -9.99 4.59
N LYS A 58 17.53 -9.52 4.28
CA LYS A 58 17.18 -8.84 3.02
C LYS A 58 16.17 -7.71 3.24
N PRO A 59 16.59 -6.58 3.85
CA PRO A 59 15.68 -5.47 4.18
C PRO A 59 15.06 -4.81 2.95
N GLN A 60 15.66 -4.97 1.77
CA GLN A 60 15.10 -4.48 0.51
C GLN A 60 13.74 -5.13 0.18
N LEU A 61 13.47 -6.33 0.73
CA LEU A 61 12.21 -7.04 0.49
C LEU A 61 10.99 -6.29 1.04
N TYR A 62 11.13 -5.48 2.10
CA TYR A 62 10.02 -4.65 2.60
C TYR A 62 9.46 -3.75 1.50
N PHE A 63 10.35 -3.02 0.81
CA PHE A 63 9.97 -2.08 -0.24
C PHE A 63 9.75 -2.76 -1.59
N MET A 64 10.44 -3.86 -1.87
CA MET A 64 10.23 -4.62 -3.10
C MET A 64 8.84 -5.27 -3.12
N GLN A 65 8.38 -5.82 -1.99
CA GLN A 65 7.04 -6.41 -1.94
C GLN A 65 5.94 -5.35 -1.97
N SER A 66 6.08 -4.28 -1.18
CA SER A 66 5.06 -3.25 -1.14
C SER A 66 5.07 -2.36 -2.39
N GLY A 67 6.22 -1.84 -2.78
CA GLY A 67 6.39 -1.03 -3.99
C GLY A 67 6.18 -1.83 -5.28
N GLY A 68 6.66 -3.08 -5.33
CA GLY A 68 6.44 -3.97 -6.47
C GLY A 68 4.96 -4.23 -6.72
N LEU A 69 4.15 -4.43 -5.66
CA LEU A 69 2.71 -4.59 -5.80
C LEU A 69 2.03 -3.33 -6.36
N ALA A 70 2.47 -2.15 -5.90
CA ALA A 70 1.94 -0.88 -6.41
C ALA A 70 2.23 -0.71 -7.90
N LEU A 71 3.48 -0.93 -8.30
CA LEU A 71 3.93 -0.71 -9.68
C LEU A 71 3.43 -1.78 -10.65
N ALA A 72 3.40 -3.04 -10.24
CA ALA A 72 3.09 -4.16 -11.14
C ALA A 72 1.59 -4.53 -11.18
N ILE A 73 0.80 -4.15 -10.17
CA ILE A 73 -0.62 -4.50 -10.10
C ILE A 73 -1.50 -3.26 -10.07
N VAL A 74 -1.29 -2.38 -9.08
CA VAL A 74 -2.21 -1.26 -8.84
C VAL A 74 -2.16 -0.24 -9.97
N LEU A 75 -0.96 0.20 -10.37
CA LEU A 75 -0.80 1.17 -11.46
C LEU A 75 -1.41 0.67 -12.77
N PRO A 76 -1.08 -0.52 -13.29
CA PRO A 76 -1.70 -1.03 -14.51
C PRO A 76 -3.23 -1.07 -14.43
N ALA A 77 -3.80 -1.49 -13.30
CA ALA A 77 -5.25 -1.51 -13.12
C ALA A 77 -5.87 -0.10 -13.16
N LEU A 78 -5.26 0.89 -12.50
CA LEU A 78 -5.70 2.29 -12.53
C LEU A 78 -5.63 2.88 -13.94
N TRP A 79 -4.54 2.62 -14.66
CA TRP A 79 -4.36 3.14 -16.01
C TRP A 79 -5.31 2.48 -17.01
N LEU A 80 -5.56 1.18 -16.91
CA LEU A 80 -6.58 0.50 -17.71
C LEU A 80 -7.97 1.10 -17.48
N LEU A 81 -8.33 1.38 -16.22
CA LEU A 81 -9.59 2.02 -15.89
C LEU A 81 -9.67 3.45 -16.45
N ALA A 82 -8.63 4.25 -16.25
CA ALA A 82 -8.58 5.63 -16.74
C ALA A 82 -8.68 5.71 -18.26
N LEU A 83 -7.95 4.84 -18.98
CA LEU A 83 -8.01 4.75 -20.44
C LEU A 83 -9.39 4.31 -20.92
N ARG A 84 -10.01 3.33 -20.24
CA ARG A 84 -11.37 2.88 -20.55
C ARG A 84 -12.42 3.97 -20.31
N SER A 85 -12.28 4.76 -19.25
CA SER A 85 -13.25 5.78 -18.87
C SER A 85 -13.04 7.13 -19.56
N GLY A 86 -12.00 7.28 -20.40
CA GLY A 86 -11.63 8.57 -20.98
C GLY A 86 -11.18 9.61 -19.95
N GLY A 87 -10.67 9.15 -18.79
CA GLY A 87 -10.26 10.01 -17.68
C GLY A 87 -9.07 10.91 -18.02
N ALA A 88 -8.95 12.03 -17.31
CA ALA A 88 -7.83 12.94 -17.50
C ALA A 88 -6.52 12.27 -17.06
N ARG A 89 -5.49 12.32 -17.93
CA ARG A 89 -4.15 11.76 -17.64
C ARG A 89 -3.55 12.31 -16.34
N GLY A 90 -3.82 13.58 -16.01
CA GLY A 90 -3.37 14.21 -14.78
C GLY A 90 -3.96 13.57 -13.51
N GLU A 91 -5.22 13.14 -13.56
CA GLU A 91 -5.85 12.44 -12.43
C GLU A 91 -5.28 11.04 -12.26
N ALA A 92 -5.11 10.29 -13.35
CA ALA A 92 -4.48 8.97 -13.32
C ALA A 92 -3.06 9.01 -12.74
N LEU A 93 -2.28 10.05 -13.07
CA LEU A 93 -0.94 10.27 -12.50
C LEU A 93 -0.99 10.57 -10.99
N ARG A 94 -1.92 11.44 -10.57
CA ARG A 94 -2.10 11.76 -9.14
C ARG A 94 -2.51 10.54 -8.33
N ASP A 95 -3.43 9.74 -8.85
CA ASP A 95 -3.90 8.52 -8.19
C ASP A 95 -2.80 7.46 -8.14
N SER A 96 -2.02 7.33 -9.23
CA SER A 96 -0.82 6.47 -9.25
C SER A 96 0.18 6.86 -8.15
N ALA A 97 0.48 8.15 -8.03
CA ALA A 97 1.39 8.65 -6.99
C ALA A 97 0.86 8.39 -5.58
N ALA A 98 -0.45 8.59 -5.36
CA ALA A 98 -1.09 8.32 -4.08
C ALA A 98 -0.91 6.85 -3.65
N PHE A 99 -1.17 5.89 -4.55
CA PHE A 99 -1.03 4.47 -4.24
C PHE A 99 0.42 4.02 -4.06
N VAL A 100 1.35 4.51 -4.87
CA VAL A 100 2.79 4.21 -4.69
C VAL A 100 3.26 4.67 -3.31
N LEU A 101 2.95 5.91 -2.94
CA LEU A 101 3.35 6.45 -1.64
C LEU A 101 2.67 5.70 -0.48
N ALA A 102 1.40 5.32 -0.63
CA ALA A 102 0.69 4.56 0.38
C ALA A 102 1.34 3.18 0.62
N TYR A 103 1.73 2.47 -0.43
CA TYR A 103 2.34 1.14 -0.31
C TYR A 103 3.80 1.23 0.16
N LEU A 104 4.54 2.27 -0.23
CA LEU A 104 5.86 2.53 0.34
C LEU A 104 5.78 2.84 1.84
N ALA A 105 4.78 3.60 2.28
CA ALA A 105 4.55 3.87 3.69
C ALA A 105 4.27 2.57 4.48
N MET A 106 3.54 1.63 3.90
CA MET A 106 3.37 0.30 4.51
C MET A 106 4.71 -0.43 4.68
N GLY A 107 5.53 -0.46 3.63
CA GLY A 107 6.86 -1.07 3.68
C GLY A 107 7.74 -0.42 4.75
N ALA A 108 7.67 0.91 4.90
CA ALA A 108 8.40 1.65 5.92
C ALA A 108 7.96 1.30 7.36
N VAL A 109 6.65 1.11 7.60
CA VAL A 109 6.15 0.66 8.92
C VAL A 109 6.73 -0.72 9.28
N PHE A 110 6.71 -1.66 8.34
CA PHE A 110 7.28 -2.99 8.57
C PHE A 110 8.80 -2.97 8.71
N TYR A 111 9.49 -2.08 7.99
CA TYR A 111 10.92 -1.88 8.17
C TYR A 111 11.26 -1.32 9.56
N ALA A 112 10.44 -0.42 10.09
CA ALA A 112 10.65 0.21 11.40
C ALA A 112 10.29 -0.68 12.61
N LEU A 113 9.35 -1.62 12.42
CA LEU A 113 8.86 -2.51 13.47
C LEU A 113 9.35 -3.97 13.32
N GLY A 114 10.21 -4.22 12.33
CA GLY A 114 10.72 -5.52 11.93
C GLY A 114 11.97 -5.93 12.66
#